data_AF-A0A1V3U4L2-F1
#
_entry.id   AF-A0A1V3U4L2-F1
#
_cell.length_a   1.000
_cell.length_b   1.000
_cell.length_c   1.000
_cell.angle_alpha   90.00
_cell.angle_beta   90.00
_cell.angle_gamma   90.00
#
_symmetry.space_group_name_H-M   'P 1'
#
loop_
_entity.id
_entity.type
_entity.pdbx_description
1 polymer ?
#
loop_
_entity_poly.entity_id
_entity_poly.type
_entity_poly.pdbx_seq_one_letter_code
_entity_poly.pdbx_strand_id
1 'polypeptide(L)'
;MIRKKDLIKIEKELTILIKERLLTEFKNNKGKPVDQVDNIALLKTELDEENENRDKIIVASVYANARLFIRFMDDDSTSSENTQVKNNIPIEFSYNSDTDEFDIVINDVKFYENKLF
;
A
#
# COMPACT_ATOMS: atom_id res chain seq x y z
N MET A 1 11.95 18.35 -8.72
CA MET A 1 11.67 18.41 -7.28
C MET A 1 10.17 18.26 -7.10
N ILE A 2 9.75 17.17 -6.46
CA ILE A 2 8.33 16.85 -6.22
C ILE A 2 7.77 17.87 -5.23
N ARG A 3 6.56 18.40 -5.50
CA ARG A 3 5.94 19.37 -4.57
C ARG A 3 5.37 18.61 -3.38
N LYS A 4 5.35 19.25 -2.21
CA LYS A 4 4.76 18.66 -0.99
C LYS A 4 3.30 18.21 -1.19
N LYS A 5 2.52 18.91 -2.02
CA LYS A 5 1.14 18.53 -2.34
C LYS A 5 1.05 17.17 -3.06
N ASP A 6 2.02 16.88 -3.93
CA ASP A 6 2.04 15.68 -4.75
C ASP A 6 2.40 14.46 -3.89
N LEU A 7 3.38 14.62 -2.98
CA LEU A 7 3.74 13.58 -2.01
C LEU A 7 2.56 13.19 -1.11
N ILE A 8 1.79 14.17 -0.62
CA ILE A 8 0.60 13.90 0.21
C ILE A 8 -0.45 13.10 -0.59
N LYS A 9 -0.67 13.43 -1.87
CA LYS A 9 -1.58 12.66 -2.73
C LYS A 9 -1.07 11.24 -2.92
N ILE A 10 0.22 11.07 -3.24
CA ILE A 10 0.85 9.75 -3.42
C ILE A 10 0.70 8.90 -2.15
N GLU A 11 1.03 9.42 -0.97
CA GLU A 11 0.88 8.70 0.30
C GLU A 11 -0.58 8.28 0.56
N LYS A 12 -1.55 9.15 0.23
CA LYS A 12 -2.96 8.83 0.36
C LYS A 12 -3.39 7.71 -0.60
N GLU A 13 -3.01 7.79 -1.87
CA GLU A 13 -3.29 6.76 -2.87
C GLU A 13 -2.64 5.42 -2.51
N LEU A 14 -1.39 5.44 -2.05
CA LEU A 14 -0.70 4.25 -1.54
C LEU A 14 -1.44 3.63 -0.35
N THR A 15 -1.93 4.45 0.58
CA THR A 15 -2.71 3.97 1.73
C THR A 15 -4.00 3.28 1.29
N ILE A 16 -4.71 3.85 0.30
CA ILE A 16 -5.92 3.25 -0.28
C ILE A 16 -5.57 1.93 -0.97
N LEU A 17 -4.54 1.92 -1.81
CA LEU A 17 -4.10 0.72 -2.53
C LEU A 17 -3.69 -0.41 -1.58
N ILE A 18 -2.92 -0.11 -0.53
CA ILE A 18 -2.56 -1.10 0.50
C ILE A 18 -3.84 -1.68 1.10
N LYS A 19 -4.79 -0.83 1.50
CA LYS A 19 -6.04 -1.27 2.11
C LYS A 19 -6.80 -2.24 1.21
N GLU A 20 -6.97 -1.89 -0.06
CA GLU A 20 -7.69 -2.70 -1.04
C GLU A 20 -7.01 -4.06 -1.25
N ARG A 21 -5.68 -4.08 -1.42
CA ARG A 21 -4.93 -5.32 -1.62
C ARG A 21 -4.92 -6.22 -0.38
N LEU A 22 -4.86 -5.63 0.82
CA LEU A 22 -4.94 -6.41 2.06
C LEU A 22 -6.32 -7.04 2.25
N LEU A 23 -7.39 -6.35 1.86
CA LEU A 23 -8.74 -6.90 1.93
C LEU A 23 -9.02 -7.99 0.89
N THR A 24 -8.41 -7.90 -0.29
CA THR A 24 -8.77 -8.76 -1.44
C THR A 24 -7.86 -9.97 -1.63
N GLU A 25 -6.54 -9.81 -1.41
CA GLU A 25 -5.54 -10.80 -1.80
C GLU A 25 -4.70 -11.32 -0.61
N PHE A 26 -4.65 -10.57 0.50
CA PHE A 26 -3.80 -10.92 1.63
C PHE A 26 -4.43 -11.99 2.53
N LYS A 27 -3.58 -12.91 2.98
CA LYS A 27 -3.89 -13.89 4.02
C LYS A 27 -2.84 -13.79 5.09
N ASN A 28 -3.26 -13.88 6.35
CA ASN A 28 -2.32 -13.89 7.45
C ASN A 28 -1.47 -15.17 7.46
N ASN A 29 -0.54 -15.26 8.40
CA ASN A 29 0.34 -16.42 8.58
C ASN A 29 -0.41 -17.76 8.82
N LYS A 30 -1.69 -17.72 9.20
CA LYS A 30 -2.58 -18.88 9.36
C LYS A 30 -3.42 -19.16 8.11
N GLY A 31 -3.18 -18.45 7.00
CA GLY A 31 -3.92 -18.59 5.75
C GLY A 31 -5.35 -18.05 5.79
N LYS A 32 -5.71 -17.27 6.82
CA LYS A 32 -7.05 -16.69 6.97
C LYS A 32 -7.10 -15.33 6.25
N PRO A 33 -8.20 -15.01 5.55
CA PRO A 33 -8.36 -13.74 4.87
C PRO A 33 -8.56 -12.60 5.87
N VAL A 34 -8.26 -11.38 5.43
CA VAL A 34 -8.55 -10.16 6.20
C VAL A 34 -10.03 -9.80 6.02
N ASP A 35 -10.71 -9.56 7.13
CA ASP A 35 -12.11 -9.11 7.15
C ASP A 35 -12.21 -7.59 7.15
N GLN A 36 -11.35 -6.93 7.93
CA GLN A 36 -11.27 -5.47 8.00
C GLN A 36 -9.82 -4.99 8.19
N VAL A 37 -9.52 -3.83 7.60
CA VAL A 37 -8.29 -3.06 7.84
C VAL A 37 -8.65 -1.80 8.60
N ASP A 38 -8.18 -1.69 9.84
CA ASP A 38 -8.47 -0.59 10.77
C ASP A 38 -7.60 0.63 10.47
N ASN A 39 -6.29 0.40 10.38
CA ASN A 39 -5.30 1.45 10.21
C ASN A 39 -4.15 0.96 9.32
N ILE A 40 -3.60 1.89 8.54
CA ILE A 40 -2.39 1.74 7.76
C ILE A 40 -1.50 2.96 8.06
N ALA A 41 -0.29 2.71 8.52
CA ALA A 41 0.74 3.73 8.72
C ALA A 41 1.92 3.43 7.80
N LEU A 42 2.16 4.30 6.81
CA LEU A 42 3.34 4.22 5.96
C LEU A 42 4.59 4.46 6.83
N LEU A 43 5.51 3.50 6.80
CA LEU A 43 6.79 3.59 7.51
C LEU A 43 7.89 4.13 6.61
N LYS A 44 7.92 3.65 5.37
CA LYS A 44 8.93 4.01 4.40
C LYS A 44 8.36 3.89 2.99
N THR A 45 8.61 4.91 2.19
CA THR A 45 8.33 4.95 0.76
C THR A 45 9.64 5.28 0.06
N GLU A 46 10.13 4.38 -0.79
CA GLU A 46 11.34 4.60 -1.58
C GLU A 46 10.95 4.98 -3.00
N LEU A 47 11.46 6.11 -3.45
CA LEU A 47 11.26 6.62 -4.80
C LEU A 47 12.43 6.21 -5.69
N ASP A 48 12.15 5.93 -6.96
CA ASP A 48 13.16 5.65 -7.97
C ASP A 48 13.59 6.96 -8.64
N GLU A 49 14.45 7.72 -7.95
CA GLU A 49 14.92 9.04 -8.42
C GLU A 49 15.63 8.99 -9.79
N GLU A 50 16.16 7.84 -10.21
CA GLU A 50 16.85 7.68 -11.49
C GLU A 50 15.87 7.66 -12.68
N ASN A 51 14.65 7.15 -12.46
CA ASN A 51 13.62 7.01 -13.49
C ASN A 51 12.48 8.04 -13.34
N GLU A 52 12.56 8.92 -12.33
CA GLU A 52 11.64 10.02 -12.14
C GLU A 52 11.79 11.13 -13.20
N ASN A 53 10.66 11.68 -13.62
CA ASN A 53 10.65 12.88 -14.44
C ASN A 53 9.49 13.81 -14.03
N ARG A 54 9.31 14.93 -14.74
CA ARG A 54 8.29 15.93 -14.41
C ARG A 54 6.86 15.35 -14.41
N ASP A 55 6.61 14.38 -15.27
CA ASP A 55 5.28 13.85 -15.54
C ASP A 55 5.09 12.44 -14.97
N LYS A 56 6.11 11.90 -14.29
CA LYS A 56 6.12 10.51 -13.81
C LYS A 56 6.91 10.38 -12.52
N ILE A 57 6.26 9.80 -11.51
CA ILE A 57 6.86 9.41 -10.24
C ILE A 57 6.78 7.90 -10.12
N ILE A 58 7.86 7.25 -9.69
CA ILE A 58 7.90 5.81 -9.49
C ILE A 58 8.26 5.52 -8.04
N VAL A 59 7.37 4.82 -7.36
CA VAL A 59 7.62 4.29 -6.02
C VAL A 59 8.21 2.90 -6.17
N ALA A 60 9.52 2.77 -5.93
CA ALA A 60 10.26 1.51 -6.03
C ALA A 60 9.82 0.51 -4.95
N SER A 61 9.63 0.98 -3.72
CA SER A 61 9.19 0.13 -2.62
C SER A 61 8.36 0.89 -1.58
N VAL A 62 7.46 0.16 -0.90
CA VAL A 62 6.62 0.67 0.19
C VAL A 62 6.64 -0.30 1.35
N TYR A 63 6.76 0.24 2.55
CA TYR A 63 6.67 -0.45 3.83
C TYR A 63 5.61 0.23 4.69
N ALA A 64 4.69 -0.54 5.25
CA ALA A 64 3.64 -0.03 6.10
C ALA A 64 3.34 -0.95 7.28
N ASN A 65 2.94 -0.36 8.41
CA ASN A 65 2.26 -1.09 9.48
C ASN A 65 0.77 -1.11 9.18
N ALA A 66 0.13 -2.26 9.33
CA ALA A 66 -1.31 -2.41 9.21
C ALA A 66 -1.89 -3.07 10.46
N ARG A 67 -3.03 -2.56 10.92
CA ARG A 67 -3.86 -3.25 11.92
C ARG A 67 -5.01 -3.95 11.22
N LEU A 68 -5.03 -5.26 11.29
CA LEU A 68 -5.95 -6.14 10.59
C LEU A 68 -6.91 -6.80 11.57
N PHE A 69 -8.14 -7.00 11.14
CA PHE A 69 -9.10 -7.89 11.78
C PHE A 69 -9.29 -9.12 10.90
N ILE A 70 -9.11 -10.29 11.49
CA ILE A 70 -9.24 -11.59 10.86
C ILE A 70 -10.48 -12.26 11.42
N ARG A 71 -11.42 -12.64 10.55
CA ARG A 71 -12.62 -13.38 10.94
C ARG A 71 -12.36 -14.88 10.95
N PHE A 72 -12.72 -15.54 12.04
CA PHE A 72 -12.76 -17.00 12.10
C PHE A 72 -14.15 -17.46 11.67
N MET A 73 -14.22 -18.22 10.58
CA MET A 73 -15.50 -18.70 10.03
C MET A 73 -16.25 -19.65 10.96
N ASP A 74 -15.58 -20.21 11.97
CA ASP A 74 -16.12 -21.29 12.79
C ASP A 74 -17.05 -20.80 13.92
N ASP A 75 -16.94 -19.53 14.35
CA ASP A 75 -17.67 -19.00 15.52
C ASP A 75 -18.00 -17.50 15.47
N ASP A 76 -17.91 -16.85 14.30
CA ASP A 76 -18.06 -15.39 14.14
C ASP A 76 -17.09 -14.55 15.01
N SER A 77 -16.06 -15.16 15.59
CA SER A 77 -15.06 -14.44 16.34
C SER A 77 -14.13 -13.65 15.41
N THR A 78 -13.69 -12.49 15.89
CA THR A 78 -12.68 -11.66 15.21
C THR A 78 -11.44 -11.56 16.10
N SER A 79 -10.26 -11.73 15.50
CA SER A 79 -8.99 -11.39 16.14
C SER A 79 -8.38 -10.20 15.43
N SER A 80 -7.83 -9.27 16.20
CA SER A 80 -7.01 -8.20 15.65
C SER A 80 -5.53 -8.56 15.71
N GLU A 81 -4.78 -8.25 14.66
CA GLU A 81 -3.32 -8.36 14.63
C GLU A 81 -2.68 -7.11 14.04
N ASN A 82 -1.47 -6.78 14.51
CA ASN A 82 -0.64 -5.77 13.86
C ASN A 82 0.38 -6.51 13.00
N THR A 83 0.44 -6.17 11.72
CA THR A 83 1.40 -6.76 10.78
C THR A 83 2.16 -5.66 10.06
N GLN A 84 3.38 -5.98 9.63
CA GLN A 84 4.12 -5.12 8.71
C GLN A 84 3.96 -5.69 7.32
N VAL A 85 3.63 -4.84 6.36
CA VAL A 85 3.49 -5.23 4.96
C VAL A 85 4.48 -4.47 4.10
N LYS A 86 4.95 -5.11 3.04
CA LYS A 86 5.80 -4.47 2.06
C LYS A 86 5.40 -4.83 0.64
N ASN A 87 5.75 -3.95 -0.28
CA ASN A 87 5.69 -4.16 -1.72
C ASN A 87 7.00 -3.65 -2.34
N ASN A 88 7.64 -4.48 -3.15
CA ASN A 88 8.84 -4.12 -3.92
C ASN A 88 8.56 -4.11 -5.44
N ILE A 89 7.29 -4.21 -5.86
CA ILE A 89 6.92 -4.05 -7.26
C ILE A 89 6.75 -2.55 -7.50
N PRO A 90 7.42 -1.96 -8.50
CA PRO A 90 7.32 -0.53 -8.77
C PRO A 90 5.87 -0.08 -8.99
N ILE A 91 5.48 1.01 -8.33
CA ILE A 91 4.16 1.64 -8.48
C ILE A 91 4.35 2.95 -9.20
N GLU A 92 3.75 3.09 -10.36
CA GLU A 92 3.86 4.27 -11.20
C GLU A 92 2.73 5.26 -10.92
N PHE A 93 3.09 6.54 -10.85
CA PHE A 93 2.18 7.67 -10.79
C PHE A 93 2.46 8.58 -12.00
N SER A 94 1.44 8.82 -12.81
CA SER A 94 1.54 9.69 -13.98
C SER A 94 0.83 11.00 -13.73
N TYR A 95 1.43 12.12 -14.14
CA TYR A 95 0.83 13.43 -14.06
C TYR A 95 -0.31 13.56 -15.07
N ASN A 96 -1.48 13.91 -14.56
CA ASN A 96 -2.68 14.20 -15.34
C ASN A 96 -2.84 15.71 -15.47
N SER A 97 -2.63 16.23 -16.68
CA SER A 97 -2.73 17.66 -16.98
C SER A 97 -4.15 18.22 -16.84
N ASP A 98 -5.18 17.37 -16.97
CA ASP A 98 -6.57 17.80 -16.91
C ASP A 98 -6.99 18.09 -15.47
N THR A 99 -6.41 17.38 -14.50
CA THR A 99 -6.69 17.53 -13.07
C THR A 99 -5.60 18.29 -12.30
N ASP A 100 -4.43 18.54 -12.90
CA ASP A 100 -3.21 19.06 -12.25
C ASP A 100 -2.74 18.18 -11.06
N GLU A 101 -2.89 16.87 -11.19
CA GLU A 101 -2.55 15.91 -10.13
C GLU A 101 -1.87 14.65 -10.68
N PHE A 102 -1.18 13.92 -9.81
CA PHE A 102 -0.63 12.60 -10.13
C PHE A 102 -1.68 11.51 -9.89
N ASP A 103 -1.91 10.67 -10.88
CA ASP A 103 -2.83 9.53 -10.82
C ASP A 103 -2.03 8.23 -10.84
N ILE A 104 -2.50 7.25 -10.07
CA ILE A 104 -1.85 5.94 -9.96
C ILE A 104 -2.10 5.11 -11.22
N VAL A 105 -1.04 4.51 -11.74
CA VAL A 105 -1.09 3.51 -12.81
C VAL A 105 -0.96 2.14 -12.16
N ILE A 106 -2.10 1.52 -11.88
CA ILE A 106 -2.17 0.26 -11.12
C ILE A 106 -1.78 -0.92 -12.02
N ASN A 107 -0.59 -1.48 -11.82
CA ASN A 107 -0.18 -2.76 -12.42
C ASN A 107 0.38 -3.71 -11.36
N ASP A 108 -0.16 -4.94 -11.26
CA ASP A 108 0.37 -6.10 -10.52
C ASP A 108 0.87 -5.89 -9.07
N VAL A 109 0.48 -4.81 -8.40
CA VAL A 109 0.93 -4.48 -7.05
C VAL A 109 0.46 -5.51 -6.03
N LYS A 110 1.39 -6.07 -5.26
CA LYS A 110 1.11 -7.09 -4.23
C LYS A 110 1.82 -6.78 -2.93
N PHE A 111 1.09 -6.92 -1.83
CA PHE A 111 1.63 -6.74 -0.49
C PHE A 111 1.82 -8.08 0.20
N TYR A 112 2.96 -8.22 0.88
CA TYR A 112 3.34 -9.41 1.63
C TYR A 112 3.82 -9.04 3.02
N GLU A 113 3.64 -9.96 3.96
CA GLU A 113 4.10 -9.78 5.33
C GLU A 113 5.62 -9.61 5.36
N ASN A 114 6.08 -8.52 5.99
CA ASN A 114 7.48 -8.25 6.23
C ASN A 114 7.88 -8.94 7.55
N LYS A 115 8.27 -10.21 7.47
CA LYS A 115 8.85 -10.93 8.60
C LYS A 115 10.25 -10.37 8.87
N LEU A 116 10.37 -9.56 9.93
CA LEU A 116 11.66 -9.30 10.55
C LEU A 116 12.09 -10.64 11.19
N PHE A 117 13.14 -11.23 10.65
CA PHE A 117 13.70 -12.52 11.06
C PHE A 117 14.05 -12.57 12.55
#